data_AF-A0A817YL25-F1
#
_entry.id   AF-A0A817YL25-F1
#
_cell.length_a   1.000
_cell.length_b   1.000
_cell.length_c   1.000
_cell.angle_alpha   90.00
_cell.angle_beta   90.00
_cell.angle_gamma   90.00
#
_symmetry.space_group_name_H-M   'P 1'
#
loop_
_entity.id
_entity.type
_entity.pdbx_description
1 polymer ?
#
loop_
_entity_poly.entity_id
_entity_poly.type
_entity_poly.pdbx_seq_one_letter_code
_entity_poly.pdbx_strand_id
1 'polypeptide(L)'
;MLNKSAQLVSNYSPIKYHHFCLNNTDLFCFRDDFYLCICSENHSRAECFRYNSKHDQCSHCLAGGRCLKGDQVKSTDFICLCPPCHSGTHCQFNSNSFAFTLDQLFFIDLISINRKAIVRLLIILPLVLFLLALPNNLFSIVTFRRQNCLRNGIGQYLLYMSIINQFNLGFLAARLIHLTINITELHSDSSLDNYLCKIFSFLLTSSSRIVYWLASLIAIERVYMTLFLNGRWLRKPHIARRLIAFTVVVVLISSDIHELIFIKSLFGINDGKGAMCIFEFPVIHRSTWLLFHLIISVINTMRPLFINICCTILISCILIKKKTKIRTTKTCTY
;
A
#
# COMPACT_ATOMS: atom_id res chain seq x y z
N MET A 1 7.48 4.18 -19.20
CA MET A 1 8.82 3.77 -19.66
C MET A 1 9.49 4.94 -20.41
N LEU A 2 9.89 6.00 -19.71
CA LEU A 2 10.63 7.12 -20.31
C LEU A 2 11.75 7.48 -19.32
N ASN A 3 12.80 6.68 -19.28
CA ASN A 3 13.96 6.97 -18.45
C ASN A 3 15.26 6.45 -19.10
N LYS A 4 15.48 6.85 -20.35
CA LYS A 4 16.82 6.89 -20.97
C LYS A 4 17.06 8.33 -21.43
N SER A 5 18.13 8.91 -20.90
CA SER A 5 18.48 10.33 -20.96
C SER A 5 18.69 10.84 -22.39
N ALA A 6 18.18 12.05 -22.65
CA ALA A 6 18.44 12.78 -23.89
C ALA A 6 19.94 13.09 -24.01
N GLN A 7 20.56 12.72 -25.13
CA GLN A 7 21.95 13.04 -25.44
C GLN A 7 22.07 14.38 -26.16
N LEU A 8 23.10 15.15 -25.80
CA LEU A 8 23.43 16.43 -26.45
C LEU A 8 24.26 16.16 -27.70
N VAL A 9 23.79 16.60 -28.86
CA VAL A 9 24.40 16.33 -30.16
C VAL A 9 24.62 17.67 -30.87
N SER A 10 25.85 18.00 -31.26
CA SER A 10 26.16 19.30 -31.86
C SER A 10 25.95 19.32 -33.38
N ASN A 11 25.00 20.16 -33.82
CA ASN A 11 24.95 20.80 -35.14
C ASN A 11 24.97 19.86 -36.37
N TYR A 12 23.88 19.12 -36.58
CA TYR A 12 23.69 18.26 -37.75
C TYR A 12 22.63 18.86 -38.70
N SER A 13 22.72 18.57 -40.00
CA SER A 13 21.65 18.94 -40.94
C SER A 13 20.40 18.07 -40.68
N PRO A 14 19.17 18.54 -40.98
CA PRO A 14 17.93 17.81 -40.67
C PRO A 14 17.87 16.36 -41.18
N ILE A 15 18.57 16.06 -42.29
CA ILE A 15 18.66 14.71 -42.88
C ILE A 15 19.49 13.76 -42.00
N LYS A 16 20.51 14.26 -41.31
CA LYS A 16 21.37 13.45 -40.43
C LYS A 16 20.68 13.03 -39.14
N TYR A 17 19.60 13.72 -38.72
CA TYR A 17 18.79 13.35 -37.55
C TYR A 17 18.07 12.02 -37.71
N HIS A 18 17.60 11.70 -38.91
CA HIS A 18 17.01 10.39 -39.19
C HIS A 18 18.06 9.26 -39.13
N HIS A 19 19.25 9.50 -39.71
CA HIS A 19 20.36 8.55 -39.64
C HIS A 19 20.87 8.34 -38.20
N PHE A 20 20.79 9.36 -37.35
CA PHE A 20 21.21 9.26 -35.96
C PHE A 20 20.29 8.33 -35.15
N CYS A 21 18.97 8.38 -35.39
CA CYS A 21 18.03 7.40 -34.81
C CYS A 21 18.29 5.98 -35.34
N LEU A 22 18.58 5.84 -36.64
CA LEU A 22 18.88 4.55 -37.27
C LEU A 22 20.13 3.88 -36.67
N ASN A 23 21.19 4.66 -36.42
CA ASN A 23 22.44 4.12 -35.88
C ASN A 23 22.40 3.88 -34.37
N ASN A 24 21.51 4.56 -33.64
CA ASN A 24 21.40 4.44 -32.18
C ASN A 24 20.02 3.92 -31.80
N THR A 25 19.80 2.61 -31.95
CA THR A 25 18.54 1.93 -31.62
C THR A 25 18.19 1.98 -30.13
N ASP A 26 19.15 2.29 -29.27
CA ASP A 26 18.93 2.48 -27.82
C ASP A 26 18.40 3.87 -27.44
N LEU A 27 18.33 4.78 -28.42
CA LEU A 27 18.08 6.20 -28.21
C LEU A 27 16.64 6.58 -28.58
N PHE A 28 15.87 7.01 -27.60
CA PHE A 28 14.48 7.44 -27.81
C PHE A 28 14.35 8.92 -28.16
N CYS A 29 15.28 9.75 -27.69
CA CYS A 29 15.24 11.20 -27.88
C CYS A 29 16.65 11.81 -27.77
N PHE A 30 16.92 12.86 -28.53
CA PHE A 30 18.16 13.64 -28.49
C PHE A 30 17.88 15.12 -28.77
N ARG A 31 18.86 15.96 -28.49
CA ARG A 31 18.70 17.41 -28.57
C ARG A 31 19.97 18.08 -29.09
N ASP A 32 19.79 19.14 -29.86
CA ASP A 32 20.83 20.11 -30.21
C ASP A 32 20.50 21.51 -29.64
N ASP A 33 21.17 22.56 -30.15
CA ASP A 33 20.96 23.94 -29.70
C ASP A 33 19.60 24.55 -30.13
N PHE A 34 18.94 23.98 -31.14
CA PHE A 34 17.75 24.56 -31.80
C PHE A 34 16.55 23.62 -31.94
N TYR A 35 16.72 22.33 -31.67
CA TYR A 35 15.81 21.24 -31.96
C TYR A 35 15.88 20.14 -30.87
N LEU A 36 14.71 19.70 -30.45
CA LEU A 36 14.51 18.48 -29.66
C LEU A 36 13.90 17.43 -30.58
N CYS A 37 14.55 16.28 -30.72
CA CYS A 37 14.16 15.24 -31.67
C CYS A 37 13.79 13.95 -30.96
N ILE A 38 12.63 13.39 -31.30
CA ILE A 38 12.15 12.09 -30.80
C ILE A 38 12.29 11.06 -31.93
N CYS A 39 12.87 9.90 -31.64
CA CYS A 39 12.95 8.80 -32.60
C CYS A 39 11.62 8.03 -32.60
N SER A 40 11.09 7.74 -33.79
CA SER A 40 9.91 6.88 -33.98
C SER A 40 10.20 5.45 -33.49
N GLU A 41 9.17 4.67 -33.14
CA GLU A 41 9.32 3.30 -32.62
C GLU A 41 10.14 2.37 -33.53
N ASN A 42 10.11 2.60 -34.85
CA ASN A 42 10.90 1.85 -35.83
C ASN A 42 12.30 2.44 -36.07
N HIS A 43 12.69 3.48 -35.33
CA HIS A 43 13.96 4.22 -35.43
C HIS A 43 14.31 4.78 -36.82
N SER A 44 13.41 4.65 -37.80
CA SER A 44 13.59 5.08 -39.20
C SER A 44 13.41 6.58 -39.40
N ARG A 45 12.75 7.25 -38.45
CA ARG A 45 12.41 8.67 -38.53
C ARG A 45 12.64 9.35 -37.19
N ALA A 46 13.06 10.61 -37.27
CA ALA A 46 13.21 11.52 -36.16
C ALA A 46 12.18 12.64 -36.32
N GLU A 47 11.37 12.90 -35.30
CA GLU A 47 10.45 14.02 -35.25
C GLU A 47 11.08 15.13 -34.42
N CYS A 48 11.51 16.19 -35.09
CA CYS A 48 12.25 17.29 -34.48
C CYS A 48 11.37 18.52 -34.30
N PHE A 49 11.32 19.02 -33.08
CA PHE A 49 10.58 20.21 -32.69
C PHE A 49 11.56 21.34 -32.43
N ARG A 50 11.25 22.53 -32.93
CA ARG A 50 12.08 23.71 -32.68
C ARG A 50 12.07 24.01 -31.18
N TYR A 51 13.25 24.20 -30.63
CA TYR A 51 13.49 24.20 -29.21
C TYR A 51 14.59 25.24 -28.90
N ASN A 52 14.40 26.09 -27.89
CA ASN A 52 15.32 27.17 -27.57
C ASN A 52 15.84 27.04 -26.14
N SER A 53 17.12 26.70 -26.00
CA SER A 53 17.80 26.51 -24.71
C SER A 53 17.77 27.73 -23.79
N LYS A 54 17.61 28.95 -24.34
CA LYS A 54 17.48 30.18 -23.55
C LYS A 54 16.16 30.29 -22.79
N HIS A 55 15.17 29.46 -23.12
CA HIS A 55 13.83 29.48 -22.53
C HIS A 55 13.58 28.35 -21.51
N ASP A 56 14.63 27.61 -21.12
CA ASP A 56 14.57 26.55 -20.08
C ASP A 56 14.31 27.07 -18.66
N GLN A 57 14.25 28.39 -18.49
CA GLN A 57 13.93 29.03 -17.22
C GLN A 57 12.41 29.12 -17.04
N CYS A 58 11.76 27.98 -16.78
CA CYS A 58 10.40 27.95 -16.27
C CYS A 58 10.32 27.24 -14.92
N SER A 59 9.69 27.92 -13.94
CA SER A 59 9.56 27.45 -12.55
C SER A 59 8.36 26.52 -12.33
N HIS A 60 7.79 25.96 -13.40
CA HIS A 60 6.59 25.13 -13.32
C HIS A 60 6.89 23.66 -13.02
N CYS A 61 8.12 23.19 -13.24
CA CYS A 61 8.51 21.81 -12.93
C CYS A 61 8.98 21.68 -11.48
N LEU A 62 8.39 20.74 -10.75
CA LEU A 62 8.69 20.44 -9.35
C LEU A 62 9.85 19.45 -9.23
N ALA A 63 10.35 19.30 -8.01
CA ALA A 63 11.38 18.31 -7.64
C ALA A 63 12.68 18.36 -8.47
N GLY A 64 13.06 19.53 -8.98
CA GLY A 64 14.26 19.69 -9.81
C GLY A 64 14.12 19.13 -11.22
N GLY A 65 12.88 18.91 -11.70
CA GLY A 65 12.61 18.58 -13.10
C GLY A 65 13.06 19.70 -14.04
N ARG A 66 13.59 19.32 -15.20
CA ARG A 66 14.00 20.30 -16.22
C ARG A 66 12.78 20.72 -17.03
N CYS A 67 12.54 22.01 -17.12
CA CYS A 67 11.43 22.58 -17.84
C CYS A 67 11.83 22.91 -19.27
N LEU A 68 11.07 22.43 -20.25
CA LEU A 68 11.24 22.73 -21.68
C LEU A 68 10.03 23.53 -22.14
N LYS A 69 10.25 24.80 -22.50
CA LYS A 69 9.18 25.67 -23.00
C LYS A 69 9.01 25.51 -24.52
N GLY A 70 7.77 25.42 -24.97
CA GLY A 70 7.38 25.36 -26.39
C GLY A 70 7.53 26.69 -27.12
N ASP A 71 7.03 26.74 -28.35
CA ASP A 71 7.21 27.86 -29.29
C ASP A 71 6.65 29.20 -28.77
N GLN A 72 7.25 30.31 -29.18
CA GLN A 72 6.99 31.66 -28.64
C GLN A 72 5.55 32.16 -28.88
N VAL A 73 4.83 31.57 -29.84
CA VAL A 73 3.47 31.98 -30.24
C VAL A 73 2.40 31.50 -29.24
N LYS A 74 2.65 30.42 -28.49
CA LYS A 74 1.78 29.92 -27.41
C LYS A 74 2.57 29.84 -26.11
N SER A 75 2.60 30.95 -25.37
CA SER A 75 3.43 31.14 -24.18
C SER A 75 3.16 30.17 -23.01
N THR A 76 2.13 29.31 -23.10
CA THR A 76 1.66 28.40 -22.05
C THR A 76 2.09 26.94 -22.21
N ASP A 77 2.66 26.55 -23.36
CA ASP A 77 3.03 25.15 -23.59
C ASP A 77 4.43 24.86 -23.01
N PHE A 78 4.51 23.98 -22.00
CA PHE A 78 5.76 23.51 -21.42
C PHE A 78 5.71 22.00 -21.14
N ILE A 79 6.87 21.36 -21.14
CA ILE A 79 7.04 19.94 -20.80
C ILE A 79 8.08 19.83 -19.69
N CYS A 80 7.79 19.04 -18.66
CA CYS A 80 8.73 18.75 -17.59
C CYS A 80 9.43 17.41 -17.81
N LEU A 81 10.77 17.43 -17.83
CA LEU A 81 11.62 16.24 -17.77
C LEU A 81 11.92 15.91 -16.32
N CYS A 82 11.36 14.80 -15.84
CA CYS A 82 11.45 14.43 -14.44
C CYS A 82 12.74 13.68 -14.11
N PRO A 83 13.34 13.94 -12.94
CA PRO A 83 14.46 13.14 -12.44
C PRO A 83 14.01 11.71 -12.14
N PRO A 84 14.95 10.76 -11.97
CA PRO A 84 14.61 9.39 -11.60
C PRO A 84 13.75 9.35 -10.34
N CYS A 85 12.80 8.41 -10.32
CA CYS A 85 11.76 8.28 -9.27
C CYS A 85 10.77 9.45 -9.20
N HIS A 86 10.69 10.31 -10.22
CA HIS A 86 9.66 11.33 -10.33
C HIS A 86 8.85 11.20 -11.64
N SER A 87 7.54 11.47 -11.57
CA SER A 87 6.58 11.33 -12.66
C SER A 87 5.51 12.45 -12.61
N GLY A 88 4.72 12.57 -13.68
CA GLY A 88 3.64 13.57 -13.79
C GLY A 88 4.01 14.75 -14.68
N THR A 89 2.99 15.51 -15.10
CA THR A 89 3.12 16.66 -16.01
C THR A 89 4.06 17.76 -15.49
N HIS A 90 4.23 17.85 -14.17
CA HIS A 90 5.09 18.78 -13.46
C HIS A 90 6.16 18.07 -12.60
N CYS A 91 6.39 16.75 -12.76
CA CYS A 91 7.28 15.97 -11.89
C CYS A 91 6.87 15.95 -10.40
N GLN A 92 5.59 16.14 -10.17
CA GLN A 92 4.97 16.23 -8.85
C GLN A 92 4.89 14.88 -8.13
N PHE A 93 4.91 13.76 -8.85
CA PHE A 93 4.75 12.43 -8.29
C PHE A 93 6.12 11.84 -7.99
N ASN A 94 6.36 11.35 -6.77
CA ASN A 94 7.61 10.66 -6.43
C ASN A 94 7.36 9.18 -6.17
N SER A 95 7.90 8.29 -7.01
CA SER A 95 7.77 6.83 -6.95
C SER A 95 8.19 6.21 -5.61
N ASN A 96 9.11 6.83 -4.86
CA ASN A 96 9.57 6.33 -3.56
C ASN A 96 8.53 6.53 -2.44
N SER A 97 7.57 7.46 -2.62
CA SER A 97 6.43 7.64 -1.71
C SER A 97 5.25 6.71 -2.02
N PHE A 98 5.23 6.11 -3.22
CA PHE A 98 4.15 5.20 -3.63
C PHE A 98 4.34 3.79 -3.08
N ALA A 99 5.54 3.40 -2.62
CA ALA A 99 5.97 2.01 -2.41
C ALA A 99 5.19 1.17 -1.37
N PHE A 100 4.13 1.69 -0.73
CA PHE A 100 3.53 1.06 0.46
C PHE A 100 2.00 1.17 0.60
N THR A 101 1.26 1.65 -0.41
CA THR A 101 -0.21 1.77 -0.33
C THR A 101 -0.93 0.82 -1.27
N LEU A 102 -2.15 0.42 -0.90
CA LEU A 102 -3.04 -0.40 -1.74
C LEU A 102 -3.28 0.23 -3.12
N ASP A 103 -3.28 1.56 -3.17
CA ASP A 103 -3.46 2.35 -4.40
C ASP A 103 -2.28 2.15 -5.39
N GLN A 104 -1.06 1.86 -4.90
CA GLN A 104 0.08 1.54 -5.77
C GLN A 104 -0.11 0.23 -6.51
N LEU A 105 -0.67 -0.80 -5.86
CA LEU A 105 -0.87 -2.12 -6.46
C LEU A 105 -1.69 -2.00 -7.76
N PHE A 106 -2.61 -1.04 -7.80
CA PHE A 106 -3.45 -0.78 -8.96
C PHE A 106 -2.95 0.37 -9.86
N PHE A 107 -1.98 1.19 -9.40
CA PHE A 107 -1.53 2.41 -10.08
C PHE A 107 -1.01 2.17 -11.50
N ILE A 108 -0.09 1.21 -11.68
CA ILE A 108 0.53 0.92 -12.98
C ILE A 108 -0.53 0.42 -13.96
N ASP A 109 -1.44 -0.42 -13.47
CA ASP A 109 -2.47 -1.03 -14.28
C ASP A 109 -3.57 -0.01 -14.64
N LEU A 110 -3.85 0.97 -13.76
CA LEU A 110 -4.83 2.03 -13.98
C LEU A 110 -4.46 3.00 -15.10
N ILE A 111 -3.17 3.16 -15.37
CA ILE A 111 -2.62 4.00 -16.44
C ILE A 111 -2.55 3.20 -17.77
N SER A 112 -2.72 1.88 -17.71
CA SER A 112 -2.68 0.98 -18.87
C SER A 112 -4.04 0.88 -19.60
N ILE A 113 -4.02 0.27 -20.79
CA ILE A 113 -5.17 0.01 -21.69
C ILE A 113 -6.31 -0.74 -20.97
N ASN A 114 -6.00 -1.46 -19.88
CA ASN A 114 -6.94 -2.29 -19.13
C ASN A 114 -7.72 -1.57 -18.01
N ARG A 115 -7.72 -0.23 -17.94
CA ARG A 115 -8.45 0.56 -16.92
C ARG A 115 -9.86 0.05 -16.62
N LYS A 116 -10.66 -0.29 -17.65
CA LYS A 116 -12.04 -0.79 -17.48
C LYS A 116 -12.11 -2.14 -16.76
N ALA A 117 -11.16 -3.05 -17.01
CA ALA A 117 -11.12 -4.36 -16.36
C ALA A 117 -10.75 -4.22 -14.88
N ILE A 118 -9.82 -3.32 -14.56
CA ILE A 118 -9.37 -3.07 -13.19
C ILE A 118 -10.46 -2.41 -12.38
N VAL A 119 -11.17 -1.41 -12.93
CA VAL A 119 -12.32 -0.81 -12.26
C VAL A 119 -13.40 -1.85 -11.96
N ARG A 120 -13.70 -2.77 -12.90
CA ARG A 120 -14.62 -3.89 -12.62
C ARG A 120 -14.10 -4.79 -11.50
N LEU A 121 -12.82 -5.12 -11.51
CA LEU A 121 -12.19 -5.95 -10.48
C LEU A 121 -12.27 -5.27 -9.10
N LEU A 122 -12.01 -3.96 -9.02
CA LEU A 122 -12.12 -3.16 -7.79
C LEU A 122 -13.54 -3.10 -7.22
N ILE A 123 -14.58 -3.29 -8.04
CA ILE A 123 -15.98 -3.36 -7.61
C ILE A 123 -16.37 -4.81 -7.22
N ILE A 124 -15.97 -5.79 -8.03
CA ILE A 124 -16.36 -7.20 -7.83
C ILE A 124 -15.65 -7.80 -6.61
N LEU A 125 -14.36 -7.52 -6.43
CA LEU A 125 -13.55 -8.07 -5.33
C LEU A 125 -14.13 -7.77 -3.94
N PRO A 126 -14.42 -6.51 -3.55
CA PRO A 126 -15.01 -6.23 -2.25
C PRO A 126 -16.39 -6.87 -2.09
N LEU A 127 -17.19 -6.94 -3.16
CA LEU A 127 -18.51 -7.56 -3.10
C LEU A 127 -18.41 -9.07 -2.82
N VAL A 128 -17.50 -9.78 -3.49
CA VAL A 128 -17.25 -11.20 -3.24
C VAL A 128 -16.71 -11.42 -1.82
N LEU A 129 -15.72 -10.62 -1.40
CA LEU A 129 -15.18 -10.69 -0.04
C LEU A 129 -16.27 -10.44 1.01
N PHE A 130 -17.16 -9.47 0.77
CA PHE A 130 -18.25 -9.15 1.68
C PHE A 130 -19.26 -10.29 1.79
N LEU A 131 -19.68 -10.86 0.66
CA LEU A 131 -20.63 -11.98 0.62
C LEU A 131 -20.09 -13.22 1.34
N LEU A 132 -18.79 -13.50 1.23
CA LEU A 132 -18.17 -14.66 1.89
C LEU A 132 -17.88 -14.41 3.38
N ALA A 133 -17.33 -13.24 3.70
CA ALA A 133 -16.84 -12.96 5.06
C ALA A 133 -17.94 -12.52 6.03
N LEU A 134 -18.98 -11.83 5.56
CA LEU A 134 -20.05 -11.33 6.43
C LEU A 134 -20.79 -12.47 7.16
N PRO A 135 -21.28 -13.53 6.49
CA PRO A 135 -21.93 -14.64 7.18
C PRO A 135 -20.99 -15.33 8.18
N ASN A 136 -19.74 -15.56 7.78
CA ASN A 136 -18.73 -16.22 8.62
C ASN A 136 -18.45 -15.44 9.91
N ASN A 137 -18.26 -14.12 9.81
CA ASN A 137 -18.02 -13.25 10.96
C ASN A 137 -19.28 -13.14 11.85
N LEU A 138 -20.47 -13.02 11.26
CA LEU A 138 -21.73 -12.98 12.02
C LEU A 138 -21.97 -14.28 12.79
N PHE A 139 -21.79 -15.44 12.15
CA PHE A 139 -21.92 -16.72 12.83
C PHE A 139 -20.88 -16.89 13.94
N SER A 140 -19.65 -16.40 13.72
CA SER A 140 -18.61 -16.39 14.75
C SER A 140 -19.02 -15.51 15.94
N ILE A 141 -19.56 -14.31 15.70
CA ILE A 141 -20.06 -13.42 16.76
C ILE A 141 -21.18 -14.11 17.56
N VAL A 142 -22.18 -14.69 16.87
CA VAL A 142 -23.29 -15.40 17.53
C VAL A 142 -22.78 -16.57 18.36
N THR A 143 -21.80 -17.33 17.83
CA THR A 143 -21.22 -18.48 18.51
C THR A 143 -20.46 -18.07 19.77
N PHE A 144 -19.54 -17.10 19.67
CA PHE A 144 -18.71 -16.70 20.81
C PHE A 144 -19.42 -15.83 21.83
N ARG A 145 -20.56 -15.22 21.47
CA ARG A 145 -21.42 -14.49 22.41
C ARG A 145 -22.12 -15.40 23.42
N ARG A 146 -22.17 -16.72 23.19
CA ARG A 146 -22.73 -17.69 24.14
C ARG A 146 -21.93 -17.69 25.45
N GLN A 147 -22.64 -17.70 26.58
CA GLN A 147 -22.04 -17.53 27.91
C GLN A 147 -20.98 -18.58 28.26
N ASN A 148 -21.13 -19.81 27.75
CA ASN A 148 -20.14 -20.88 27.95
C ASN A 148 -18.78 -20.57 27.30
N CYS A 149 -18.76 -19.88 26.16
CA CYS A 149 -17.53 -19.50 25.46
C CYS A 149 -16.81 -18.33 26.16
N LEU A 150 -17.58 -17.38 26.69
CA LEU A 150 -17.06 -16.16 27.35
C LEU A 150 -16.46 -16.40 28.75
N ARG A 151 -16.64 -17.61 29.30
CA ARG A 151 -16.08 -18.01 30.60
C ARG A 151 -14.55 -18.07 30.60
N ASN A 152 -13.94 -18.26 29.43
CA ASN A 152 -12.49 -18.36 29.25
C ASN A 152 -11.95 -17.14 28.46
N GLY A 153 -10.67 -16.81 28.68
CA GLY A 153 -9.98 -15.72 27.97
C GLY A 153 -10.02 -15.88 26.44
N ILE A 154 -9.68 -17.07 25.93
CA ILE A 154 -9.75 -17.43 24.50
C ILE A 154 -11.09 -17.01 23.84
N GLY A 155 -12.23 -17.26 24.48
CA GLY A 155 -13.53 -16.90 23.91
C GLY A 155 -13.76 -15.39 23.81
N GLN A 156 -13.20 -14.62 24.75
CA GLN A 156 -13.23 -13.15 24.68
C GLN A 156 -12.44 -12.66 23.47
N TYR A 157 -11.19 -13.12 23.28
CA TYR A 157 -10.40 -12.69 22.11
C TYR A 157 -11.07 -13.05 20.79
N LEU A 158 -11.67 -14.25 20.68
CA LEU A 158 -12.35 -14.67 19.46
C LEU A 158 -13.60 -13.83 19.16
N LEU A 159 -14.36 -13.44 20.18
CA LEU A 159 -15.50 -12.52 20.01
C LEU A 159 -15.03 -11.15 19.51
N TYR A 160 -14.05 -10.53 20.20
CA TYR A 160 -13.55 -9.21 19.81
C TYR A 160 -12.86 -9.23 18.44
N MET A 161 -12.08 -10.28 18.14
CA MET A 161 -11.50 -10.48 16.81
C MET A 161 -12.57 -10.58 15.73
N SER A 162 -13.67 -11.31 15.97
CA SER A 162 -14.76 -11.42 14.99
C SER A 162 -15.47 -10.08 14.76
N ILE A 163 -15.68 -9.30 15.81
CA ILE A 163 -16.25 -7.94 15.72
C ILE A 163 -15.32 -7.03 14.91
N ILE A 164 -14.03 -7.01 15.23
CA ILE A 164 -13.04 -6.16 14.55
C ILE A 164 -12.88 -6.60 13.09
N ASN A 165 -12.87 -7.90 12.79
CA ASN A 165 -12.85 -8.41 11.42
C ASN A 165 -14.06 -7.95 10.60
N GLN A 166 -15.25 -7.85 11.22
CA GLN A 166 -16.43 -7.34 10.54
C GLN A 166 -16.30 -5.85 10.20
N PHE A 167 -15.74 -5.04 11.11
CA PHE A 167 -15.44 -3.64 10.84
C PHE A 167 -14.34 -3.49 9.78
N ASN A 168 -13.27 -4.29 9.86
CA ASN A 168 -12.16 -4.29 8.91
C ASN A 168 -12.65 -4.56 7.47
N LEU A 169 -13.56 -5.52 7.31
CA LEU A 169 -14.22 -5.81 6.04
C LEU A 169 -15.03 -4.60 5.51
N GLY A 170 -15.75 -3.91 6.39
CA GLY A 170 -16.46 -2.68 6.05
C GLY A 170 -15.51 -1.55 5.63
N PHE A 171 -14.39 -1.37 6.34
CA PHE A 171 -13.38 -0.37 6.01
C PHE A 171 -12.69 -0.68 4.67
N LEU A 172 -12.41 -1.96 4.38
CA LEU A 172 -11.86 -2.38 3.09
C LEU A 172 -12.83 -2.06 1.94
N ALA A 173 -14.12 -2.38 2.11
CA ALA A 173 -15.13 -2.05 1.13
C ALA A 173 -15.25 -0.54 0.92
N ALA A 174 -15.33 0.25 1.99
CA ALA A 174 -15.39 1.71 1.92
C ALA A 174 -14.15 2.30 1.22
N ARG A 175 -12.97 1.77 1.52
CA ARG A 175 -11.70 2.18 0.90
C ARG A 175 -11.68 1.91 -0.61
N LEU A 176 -12.14 0.73 -1.04
CA LEU A 176 -12.19 0.36 -2.46
C LEU A 176 -13.28 1.12 -3.23
N ILE A 177 -14.41 1.42 -2.59
CA ILE A 177 -15.46 2.28 -3.14
C ILE A 177 -14.92 3.71 -3.33
N HIS A 178 -14.27 4.28 -2.31
CA HIS A 178 -13.65 5.60 -2.41
C HIS A 178 -12.60 5.66 -3.53
N LEU A 179 -11.73 4.65 -3.64
CA LEU A 179 -10.78 4.53 -4.74
C LEU A 179 -11.49 4.49 -6.10
N THR A 180 -12.59 3.74 -6.22
CA THR A 180 -13.38 3.66 -7.46
C THR A 180 -13.99 5.01 -7.83
N ILE A 181 -14.60 5.72 -6.87
CA ILE A 181 -15.17 7.07 -7.07
C ILE A 181 -14.11 8.04 -7.57
N ASN A 182 -12.93 8.03 -6.96
CA ASN A 182 -11.83 8.92 -7.33
C ASN A 182 -11.27 8.61 -8.72
N ILE A 183 -11.28 7.34 -9.14
CA ILE A 183 -10.85 6.93 -10.49
C ILE A 183 -11.92 7.23 -11.54
N THR A 184 -13.22 7.14 -11.20
CA THR A 184 -14.32 7.41 -12.14
C THR A 184 -14.71 8.89 -12.21
N GLU A 185 -14.07 9.75 -11.43
CA GLU A 185 -14.32 11.21 -11.39
C GLU A 185 -15.80 11.53 -11.04
N LEU A 186 -16.48 10.64 -10.30
CA LEU A 186 -17.90 10.82 -9.98
C LEU A 186 -18.14 11.93 -8.94
N HIS A 187 -17.11 12.28 -8.15
CA HIS A 187 -17.12 13.35 -7.17
C HIS A 187 -15.75 14.06 -7.16
N SER A 188 -15.73 15.37 -6.97
CA SER A 188 -14.50 16.18 -7.06
C SER A 188 -14.45 17.27 -5.98
N ASP A 189 -14.67 16.87 -4.72
CA ASP A 189 -14.32 17.72 -3.59
C ASP A 189 -12.95 17.30 -3.04
N SER A 190 -11.94 18.11 -3.39
CA SER A 190 -10.55 17.87 -3.01
C SER A 190 -10.32 17.75 -1.49
N SER A 191 -11.16 18.41 -0.68
CA SER A 191 -11.03 18.39 0.78
C SER A 191 -11.59 17.10 1.35
N LEU A 192 -12.79 16.71 0.91
CA LEU A 192 -13.52 15.52 1.36
C LEU A 192 -12.72 14.25 1.01
N ASP A 193 -12.16 14.19 -0.20
CA ASP A 193 -11.33 13.07 -0.66
C ASP A 193 -10.08 12.90 0.23
N ASN A 194 -9.45 14.01 0.63
CA ASN A 194 -8.28 13.97 1.50
C ASN A 194 -8.63 13.45 2.90
N TYR A 195 -9.78 13.84 3.45
CA TYR A 195 -10.25 13.36 4.75
C TYR A 195 -10.62 11.88 4.72
N LEU A 196 -11.42 11.44 3.73
CA LEU A 196 -11.80 10.03 3.56
C LEU A 196 -10.57 9.15 3.30
N CYS A 197 -9.64 9.65 2.51
CA CYS A 197 -8.37 9.01 2.24
C CYS A 197 -7.60 8.66 3.52
N LYS A 198 -7.44 9.66 4.41
CA LYS A 198 -6.76 9.49 5.71
C LYS A 198 -7.51 8.52 6.62
N ILE A 199 -8.82 8.76 6.82
CA ILE A 199 -9.63 8.02 7.78
C ILE A 199 -9.76 6.54 7.38
N PHE A 200 -10.11 6.24 6.12
CA PHE A 200 -10.29 4.85 5.70
C PHE A 200 -8.99 4.07 5.70
N SER A 201 -7.88 4.69 5.29
CA SER A 201 -6.57 4.04 5.33
C SER A 201 -6.15 3.73 6.76
N PHE A 202 -6.28 4.71 7.66
CA PHE A 202 -6.00 4.54 9.09
C PHE A 202 -6.83 3.42 9.71
N LEU A 203 -8.16 3.47 9.56
CA LEU A 203 -9.07 2.47 10.16
C LEU A 203 -8.79 1.05 9.65
N LEU A 204 -8.49 0.91 8.35
CA LEU A 204 -8.15 -0.37 7.74
C LEU A 204 -6.84 -0.94 8.30
N THR A 205 -5.78 -0.12 8.35
CA THR A 205 -4.47 -0.55 8.86
C THR A 205 -4.54 -0.89 10.35
N SER A 206 -5.14 -0.01 11.16
CA SER A 206 -5.27 -0.21 12.60
C SER A 206 -6.06 -1.48 12.94
N SER A 207 -7.23 -1.65 12.33
CA SER A 207 -8.06 -2.82 12.61
C SER A 207 -7.38 -4.13 12.21
N SER A 208 -6.68 -4.15 11.07
CA SER A 208 -5.87 -5.30 10.63
C SER A 208 -4.74 -5.63 11.60
N ARG A 209 -3.99 -4.62 12.07
CA ARG A 209 -2.90 -4.81 13.05
C ARG A 209 -3.43 -5.34 14.39
N ILE A 210 -4.55 -4.82 14.87
CA ILE A 210 -5.20 -5.31 16.11
C ILE A 210 -5.56 -6.79 15.96
N VAL A 211 -6.11 -7.21 14.82
CA VAL A 211 -6.46 -8.62 14.55
C VAL A 211 -5.21 -9.51 14.60
N TYR A 212 -4.09 -9.11 14.01
CA TYR A 212 -2.85 -9.89 14.07
C TYR A 212 -2.35 -10.07 15.50
N TRP A 213 -2.34 -9.00 16.30
CA TRP A 213 -1.94 -9.10 17.70
C TRP A 213 -2.89 -9.94 18.56
N LEU A 214 -4.21 -9.84 18.33
CA LEU A 214 -5.18 -10.70 18.99
C LEU A 214 -4.97 -12.18 18.64
N ALA A 215 -4.61 -12.50 17.39
CA ALA A 215 -4.29 -13.86 16.98
C ALA A 215 -3.09 -14.41 17.76
N SER A 216 -2.04 -13.60 17.90
CA SER A 216 -0.86 -13.96 18.70
C SER A 216 -1.19 -14.16 20.17
N LEU A 217 -2.04 -13.33 20.77
CA LEU A 217 -2.49 -13.51 22.15
C LEU A 217 -3.26 -14.82 22.34
N ILE A 218 -4.11 -15.20 21.37
CA ILE A 218 -4.80 -16.50 21.37
C ILE A 218 -3.78 -17.64 21.34
N ALA A 219 -2.76 -17.56 20.49
CA ALA A 219 -1.73 -18.59 20.37
C ALA A 219 -0.90 -18.73 21.66
N ILE A 220 -0.50 -17.61 22.27
CA ILE A 220 0.21 -17.57 23.55
C ILE A 220 -0.64 -18.20 24.65
N GLU A 221 -1.91 -17.82 24.77
CA GLU A 221 -2.80 -18.37 25.79
C GLU A 221 -3.02 -19.88 25.61
N ARG A 222 -3.13 -20.36 24.36
CA ARG A 222 -3.22 -21.80 24.06
C ARG A 222 -1.97 -22.57 24.49
N VAL A 223 -0.77 -22.04 24.23
CA VAL A 223 0.50 -22.63 24.71
C VAL A 223 0.51 -22.66 26.23
N TYR A 224 0.18 -21.54 26.87
CA TYR A 224 0.15 -21.41 28.32
C TYR A 224 -0.78 -22.44 28.98
N MET A 225 -2.02 -22.59 28.48
CA MET A 225 -2.98 -23.58 29.00
C MET A 225 -2.51 -25.02 28.79
N THR A 226 -1.72 -25.28 27.76
CA THR A 226 -1.24 -26.64 27.43
C THR A 226 -0.05 -27.05 28.32
N LEU A 227 0.80 -26.08 28.69
CA LEU A 227 1.98 -26.27 29.53
C LEU A 227 1.65 -26.19 31.04
N PHE A 228 0.89 -25.19 31.45
CA PHE A 228 0.63 -24.90 32.87
C PHE A 228 -0.81 -25.26 33.25
N LEU A 229 -1.05 -26.55 33.51
CA LEU A 229 -2.36 -27.08 33.91
C LEU A 229 -2.93 -26.39 35.17
N ASN A 230 -2.07 -25.94 36.08
CA ASN A 230 -2.46 -25.25 37.32
C ASN A 230 -2.46 -23.72 37.21
N GLY A 231 -2.00 -23.16 36.08
CA GLY A 231 -1.89 -21.72 35.87
C GLY A 231 -3.27 -21.08 35.71
N ARG A 232 -3.82 -20.46 36.76
CA ARG A 232 -5.17 -19.84 36.70
C ARG A 232 -5.20 -18.40 36.18
N TRP A 233 -4.04 -17.75 36.00
CA TRP A 233 -3.97 -16.31 35.73
C TRP A 233 -4.58 -15.93 34.36
N LEU A 234 -3.99 -16.37 33.24
CA LEU A 234 -4.50 -16.09 31.88
C LEU A 234 -5.91 -16.67 31.63
N ARG A 235 -6.39 -17.58 32.46
CA ARG A 235 -7.72 -18.18 32.32
C ARG A 235 -8.85 -17.22 32.66
N LYS A 236 -8.57 -16.18 33.45
CA LYS A 236 -9.62 -15.28 33.93
C LYS A 236 -10.04 -14.29 32.81
N PRO A 237 -11.35 -14.15 32.53
CA PRO A 237 -11.83 -13.35 31.40
C PRO A 237 -11.57 -11.84 31.54
N HIS A 238 -11.36 -11.33 32.76
CA HIS A 238 -11.02 -9.91 32.95
C HIS A 238 -9.57 -9.59 32.54
N ILE A 239 -8.64 -10.55 32.66
CA ILE A 239 -7.26 -10.37 32.19
C ILE A 239 -7.26 -10.29 30.67
N ALA A 240 -8.01 -11.17 30.00
CA ALA A 240 -8.17 -11.11 28.55
C ALA A 240 -8.74 -9.76 28.08
N ARG A 241 -9.81 -9.25 28.71
CA ARG A 241 -10.35 -7.92 28.39
C ARG A 241 -9.34 -6.79 28.57
N ARG A 242 -8.51 -6.84 29.62
CA ARG A 242 -7.43 -5.86 29.83
C ARG A 242 -6.36 -5.95 28.76
N LEU A 243 -5.95 -7.16 28.36
CA LEU A 243 -4.96 -7.38 27.29
C LEU A 243 -5.50 -6.93 25.93
N ILE A 244 -6.78 -7.15 25.64
CA ILE A 244 -7.44 -6.64 24.44
C ILE A 244 -7.39 -5.10 24.44
N ALA A 245 -7.85 -4.46 25.51
CA ALA A 245 -7.83 -3.00 25.62
C ALA A 245 -6.42 -2.41 25.50
N PHE A 246 -5.44 -3.04 26.17
CA PHE A 246 -4.03 -2.66 26.05
C PHE A 246 -3.52 -2.76 24.61
N THR A 247 -3.84 -3.87 23.92
CA THR A 247 -3.43 -4.08 22.53
C THR A 247 -4.02 -3.01 21.61
N VAL A 248 -5.31 -2.70 21.77
CA VAL A 248 -5.98 -1.64 20.99
C VAL A 248 -5.31 -0.29 21.21
N VAL A 249 -5.08 0.09 22.47
CA VAL A 249 -4.45 1.38 22.80
C VAL A 249 -3.02 1.46 22.25
N VAL A 250 -2.22 0.40 22.41
CA VAL A 250 -0.85 0.37 21.90
C VAL A 250 -0.83 0.52 20.39
N VAL A 251 -1.62 -0.28 19.64
CA VAL A 251 -1.63 -0.21 18.17
C VAL A 251 -2.04 1.18 17.68
N LEU A 252 -3.10 1.75 18.25
CA LEU A 252 -3.58 3.08 17.88
C LEU A 252 -2.52 4.17 18.12
N ILE A 253 -1.82 4.14 19.26
CA ILE A 253 -0.84 5.19 19.61
C ILE A 253 0.51 4.97 18.91
N SER A 254 1.06 3.76 18.95
CA SER A 254 2.46 3.50 18.55
C SER A 254 2.65 3.42 17.05
N SER A 255 1.63 2.97 16.31
CA SER A 255 1.82 2.49 14.95
C SER A 255 1.07 3.29 13.90
N ASP A 256 -0.02 3.98 14.24
CA ASP A 256 -0.95 4.47 13.21
C ASP A 256 -1.17 6.00 13.21
N ILE A 257 -0.86 6.72 14.29
CA ILE A 257 -1.01 8.19 14.34
C ILE A 257 -0.18 8.87 13.25
N HIS A 258 1.04 8.39 13.02
CA HIS A 258 1.91 8.95 11.99
C HIS A 258 1.33 8.76 10.58
N GLU A 259 0.62 7.65 10.34
CA GLU A 259 -0.02 7.40 9.05
C GLU A 259 -1.14 8.42 8.77
N LEU A 260 -1.93 8.76 9.80
CA LEU A 260 -2.98 9.78 9.69
C LEU A 260 -2.43 11.17 9.30
N ILE A 261 -1.21 11.49 9.75
CA ILE A 261 -0.55 12.77 9.50
C ILE A 261 0.01 12.83 8.07
N PHE A 262 0.68 11.77 7.63
CA PHE A 262 1.45 11.78 6.38
C PHE A 262 0.68 11.30 5.15
N ILE A 263 -0.44 10.60 5.29
CA ILE A 263 -1.28 10.22 4.14
C ILE A 263 -1.99 11.46 3.59
N LYS A 264 -1.97 11.64 2.27
CA LYS A 264 -2.74 12.66 1.58
C LYS A 264 -3.34 12.14 0.28
N SER A 265 -4.46 12.73 -0.14
CA SER A 265 -4.95 12.56 -1.51
C SER A 265 -4.14 13.44 -2.47
N LEU A 266 -3.77 12.85 -3.59
CA LEU A 266 -2.96 13.45 -4.64
C LEU A 266 -3.76 13.42 -5.94
N PHE A 267 -3.94 14.59 -6.54
CA PHE A 267 -4.74 14.78 -7.75
C PHE A 267 -3.87 14.84 -9.02
N GLY A 268 -4.42 14.39 -10.14
CA GLY A 268 -3.91 14.73 -11.48
C GLY A 268 -2.96 13.72 -12.12
N ILE A 269 -3.13 12.43 -11.84
CA ILE A 269 -2.25 11.35 -12.34
C ILE A 269 -2.32 11.18 -13.86
N ASN A 270 -3.49 11.41 -14.48
CA ASN A 270 -3.69 11.37 -15.93
C ASN A 270 -4.20 12.73 -16.44
N ASP A 271 -3.34 13.65 -16.87
CA ASP A 271 -3.76 14.95 -17.44
C ASP A 271 -4.80 15.70 -16.59
N GLY A 272 -4.60 15.71 -15.27
CA GLY A 272 -5.52 16.35 -14.32
C GLY A 272 -6.67 15.46 -13.82
N LYS A 273 -6.73 14.19 -14.24
CA LYS A 273 -7.82 13.26 -13.90
C LYS A 273 -7.42 12.20 -12.88
N GLY A 274 -8.30 12.00 -11.89
CA GLY A 274 -8.19 10.99 -10.85
C GLY A 274 -7.38 11.42 -9.62
N ALA A 275 -7.76 10.88 -8.46
CA ALA A 275 -7.09 11.09 -7.18
C ALA A 275 -6.67 9.77 -6.52
N MET A 276 -5.51 9.75 -5.87
CA MET A 276 -5.02 8.58 -5.12
C MET A 276 -4.43 8.97 -3.78
N CYS A 277 -4.38 8.01 -2.86
CA CYS A 277 -3.82 8.20 -1.53
C CYS A 277 -2.38 7.72 -1.45
N ILE A 278 -1.51 8.65 -1.07
CA ILE A 278 -0.09 8.40 -0.94
C ILE A 278 0.44 8.95 0.38
N PHE A 279 1.57 8.40 0.81
CA PHE A 279 2.34 8.98 1.89
C PHE A 279 3.19 10.14 1.37
N GLU A 280 2.99 11.33 1.93
CA GLU A 280 3.83 12.49 1.65
C GLU A 280 4.63 12.88 2.91
N PHE A 281 5.89 12.45 2.94
CA PHE A 281 6.81 12.82 4.02
C PHE A 281 7.51 14.15 3.74
N PRO A 282 7.82 14.96 4.77
CA PRO A 282 8.54 16.22 4.62
C PRO A 282 9.90 16.01 3.96
N VAL A 283 10.25 16.84 2.97
CA VAL A 283 11.47 16.68 2.15
C VAL A 283 12.74 16.60 3.01
N ILE A 284 12.83 17.43 4.06
CA ILE A 284 14.02 17.56 4.92
C ILE A 284 14.31 16.27 5.73
N HIS A 285 13.28 15.57 6.20
CA HIS A 285 13.40 14.38 7.05
C HIS A 285 12.83 13.12 6.39
N ARG A 286 12.74 13.12 5.05
CA ARG A 286 12.04 12.07 4.30
C ARG A 286 12.61 10.68 4.55
N SER A 287 13.95 10.54 4.49
CA SER A 287 14.62 9.24 4.63
C SER A 287 14.37 8.62 6.02
N THR A 288 14.40 9.44 7.07
CA THR A 288 14.18 8.97 8.44
C THR A 288 12.74 8.54 8.68
N TRP A 289 11.76 9.32 8.19
CA TRP A 289 10.34 8.95 8.32
C TRP A 289 9.96 7.72 7.50
N LEU A 290 10.54 7.59 6.31
CA LEU A 290 10.35 6.41 5.47
C LEU A 290 10.90 5.15 6.15
N LEU A 291 12.11 5.23 6.70
CA LEU A 291 12.73 4.12 7.44
C LEU A 291 11.89 3.76 8.67
N PHE A 292 11.41 4.76 9.41
CA PHE A 292 10.55 4.57 10.58
C PHE A 292 9.24 3.86 10.22
N HIS A 293 8.53 4.33 9.18
CA HIS A 293 7.31 3.69 8.69
C HIS A 293 7.56 2.24 8.26
N LEU A 294 8.66 1.98 7.53
CA LEU A 294 9.04 0.63 7.11
C LEU A 294 9.26 -0.28 8.33
N ILE A 295 10.05 0.18 9.31
CA ILE A 295 10.35 -0.59 10.52
C ILE A 295 9.07 -0.92 11.28
N ILE A 296 8.18 0.06 11.48
CA ILE A 296 6.91 -0.15 12.18
C ILE A 296 6.02 -1.14 11.44
N SER A 297 5.89 -0.98 10.13
CA SER A 297 5.05 -1.86 9.29
C SER A 297 5.57 -3.30 9.30
N VAL A 298 6.89 -3.49 9.17
CA VAL A 298 7.53 -4.80 9.25
C VAL A 298 7.38 -5.40 10.65
N ILE A 299 7.60 -4.63 11.71
CA ILE A 299 7.47 -5.11 13.09
C ILE A 299 6.05 -5.58 13.38
N ASN A 300 5.04 -4.76 13.04
CA ASN A 300 3.64 -5.07 13.33
C ASN A 300 3.10 -6.23 12.49
N THR A 301 3.70 -6.52 11.33
CA THR A 301 3.29 -7.65 10.48
C THR A 301 4.07 -8.92 10.84
N MET A 302 5.39 -8.83 10.94
CA MET A 302 6.26 -10.00 11.10
C MET A 302 6.28 -10.54 12.55
N ARG A 303 6.19 -9.68 13.58
CA ARG A 303 6.22 -10.18 14.96
C ARG A 303 5.01 -11.07 15.29
N PRO A 304 3.76 -10.66 15.00
CA PRO A 304 2.61 -11.52 15.25
C PRO A 304 2.69 -12.85 14.49
N LEU A 305 3.16 -12.81 13.24
CA LEU A 305 3.37 -14.00 12.41
C LEU A 305 4.37 -14.97 13.06
N PHE A 306 5.54 -14.46 13.45
CA PHE A 306 6.58 -15.27 14.08
C PHE A 306 6.10 -15.89 15.40
N ILE A 307 5.42 -15.11 16.24
CA ILE A 307 4.82 -15.60 17.49
C ILE A 307 3.84 -16.75 17.20
N ASN A 308 2.94 -16.58 16.23
CA ASN A 308 1.96 -17.61 15.87
C ASN A 308 2.64 -18.89 15.38
N ILE A 309 3.66 -18.80 14.53
CA ILE A 309 4.42 -19.96 14.03
C ILE A 309 5.14 -20.67 15.18
N CYS A 310 5.84 -19.94 16.05
CA CYS A 310 6.51 -20.55 17.21
C CYS A 310 5.50 -21.23 18.15
N CYS A 311 4.38 -20.59 18.45
CA CYS A 311 3.35 -21.15 19.32
C CYS A 311 2.71 -22.42 18.72
N THR A 312 2.42 -22.46 17.42
CA THR A 312 1.83 -23.63 16.76
C THR A 312 2.81 -24.81 16.71
N ILE A 313 4.10 -24.56 16.45
CA ILE A 313 5.15 -25.58 16.51
C ILE A 313 5.24 -26.14 17.93
N LEU A 314 5.32 -25.28 18.95
CA LEU A 314 5.40 -25.69 20.35
C LEU A 314 4.20 -26.56 20.76
N ILE A 315 2.97 -26.15 20.45
CA ILE A 315 1.76 -26.93 20.74
C ILE A 315 1.83 -28.30 20.07
N SER A 316 2.21 -28.34 18.79
CA SER A 316 2.32 -29.59 18.03
C SER A 316 3.34 -30.55 18.66
N CYS A 317 4.53 -30.05 19.03
CA CYS A 317 5.55 -30.85 19.72
C CYS A 317 5.04 -31.41 21.06
N ILE A 318 4.32 -30.59 21.86
CA ILE A 318 3.76 -31.04 23.15
C ILE A 318 2.71 -32.13 22.93
N LEU A 319 1.84 -31.97 21.94
CA LEU A 319 0.81 -32.96 21.62
C LEU A 319 1.42 -34.28 21.15
N ILE A 320 2.46 -34.25 20.31
CA ILE A 320 3.19 -35.44 19.85
C ILE A 320 3.87 -36.15 21.04
N LYS A 321 4.56 -35.41 21.93
CA LYS A 321 5.18 -35.96 23.14
C LYS A 321 4.15 -36.60 24.09
N LYS A 322 2.98 -35.99 24.26
CA LYS A 322 1.89 -36.57 25.07
C LYS A 322 1.35 -37.86 24.45
N LYS A 323 1.12 -37.89 23.13
CA LYS A 323 0.62 -39.09 22.42
C LYS A 323 1.62 -40.25 22.45
N THR A 324 2.91 -39.98 22.28
CA THR A 324 3.97 -41.00 22.35
C THR A 324 4.07 -41.58 23.76
N LYS A 325 4.08 -40.73 24.81
CA LYS A 325 4.09 -41.20 26.21
C LYS A 325 2.91 -42.12 26.55
N ILE A 326 1.71 -41.80 26.07
CA ILE A 326 0.50 -42.62 26.28
C ILE A 326 0.59 -43.97 25.53
N ARG A 327 1.19 -44.00 24.34
CA ARG A 327 1.40 -45.26 23.61
C ARG A 327 2.40 -46.17 24.32
N THR A 328 3.51 -45.63 24.82
CA THR A 328 4.50 -46.40 25.58
C THR A 328 3.96 -46.98 26.90
N THR A 329 3.07 -46.28 27.61
CA THR A 329 2.46 -46.84 28.83
C THR A 329 1.46 -47.95 28.55
N LYS A 330 0.76 -47.94 27.39
CA LYS A 330 -0.16 -49.03 27.01
C LYS A 330 0.55 -50.29 26.53
N THR A 331 1.78 -50.18 26.02
CA THR A 331 2.58 -51.34 25.58
C THR A 331 3.30 -52.06 26.72
N CYS A 332 3.40 -51.46 27.91
CA CYS A 332 4.06 -52.06 29.08
C CYS A 332 3.07 -52.70 30.08
N THR A 333 1.78 -52.80 29.73
CA THR A 333 0.73 -53.39 30.57
C THR A 333 0.14 -54.68 29.98
N TYR A 334 0.95 -55.48 29.28
CA TYR A 334 0.61 -56.82 28.82
C TYR A 334 1.63 -57.84 29.30
#